data_AF-A0A7Y3I2K3-F1
#
_entry.id   AF-A0A7Y3I2K3-F1
#
_cell.length_a   1.000
_cell.length_b   1.000
_cell.length_c   1.000
_cell.angle_alpha   90.00
_cell.angle_beta   90.00
_cell.angle_gamma   90.00
#
_symmetry.space_group_name_H-M   'P 1'
#
loop_
_entity.id
_entity.type
_entity.pdbx_description
1 polymer ?
#
loop_
_entity_poly.entity_id
_entity_poly.type
_entity_poly.pdbx_seq_one_letter_code
_entity_poly.pdbx_strand_id
1 'polypeptide(L)'
;MPPTTRCTRLAALFAFLMLASTATAGTCVGDIDGDGDVGFSDLLSVISAWGPCDGACPADLDGDLEVGFGDLLTVLAAWGPCDIGVTNTHLAGNPLAVYPFVEFVRAFPAGDIIAIAIDPGANPGAEADVYITTARTAEEWQSAPALVDVRGAPQ
;
A
#
# COMPACT_ATOMS: atom_id res chain seq x y z
N MET A 1 16.51 3.31 -62.56
CA MET A 1 16.05 4.72 -62.61
C MET A 1 14.59 4.70 -63.02
N PRO A 2 13.63 5.40 -62.39
CA PRO A 2 13.65 6.51 -61.40
C PRO A 2 12.84 6.13 -60.11
N PRO A 3 12.26 7.03 -59.28
CA PRO A 3 12.64 8.39 -58.86
C PRO A 3 12.87 8.51 -57.33
N THR A 4 13.59 9.56 -56.94
CA THR A 4 13.72 10.09 -55.57
C THR A 4 12.47 10.88 -55.17
N THR A 5 11.85 10.57 -54.03
CA THR A 5 10.69 11.30 -53.49
C THR A 5 11.00 11.92 -52.13
N ARG A 6 11.22 13.24 -52.19
CA ARG A 6 10.98 14.33 -51.23
C ARG A 6 10.86 14.02 -49.73
N CYS A 7 11.80 14.60 -48.99
CA CYS A 7 11.78 14.81 -47.55
C CYS A 7 10.83 15.98 -47.22
N THR A 8 9.73 15.71 -46.52
CA THR A 8 8.93 16.73 -45.82
C THR A 8 8.03 16.05 -44.79
N ARG A 9 8.42 16.12 -43.51
CA ARG A 9 7.52 15.86 -42.36
C ARG A 9 7.95 16.81 -41.25
N LEU A 10 7.22 17.92 -41.13
CA LEU A 10 6.19 18.14 -40.11
C LEU A 10 6.79 18.17 -38.69
N ALA A 11 6.87 19.37 -38.14
CA ALA A 11 7.05 19.62 -36.73
C ALA A 11 5.90 18.93 -35.96
N ALA A 12 6.20 17.83 -35.28
CA ALA A 12 5.29 17.24 -34.31
C ALA A 12 5.50 17.98 -32.99
N LEU A 13 4.48 18.76 -32.60
CA LEU A 13 4.31 19.34 -31.27
C LEU A 13 4.44 18.21 -30.23
N PHE A 14 5.53 18.18 -29.47
CA PHE A 14 5.67 17.30 -28.31
C PHE A 14 4.91 17.90 -27.14
N ALA A 15 3.58 17.75 -27.14
CA ALA A 15 2.81 17.82 -25.90
C ALA A 15 2.96 16.46 -25.22
N PHE A 16 4.09 16.25 -24.54
CA PHE A 16 4.28 15.07 -23.70
C PHE A 16 3.51 15.30 -22.40
N LEU A 17 2.28 14.79 -22.45
CA LEU A 17 1.36 14.45 -21.37
C LEU A 17 2.08 14.31 -20.01
N MET A 18 1.62 15.07 -19.02
CA MET A 18 1.94 14.82 -17.60
C MET A 18 1.73 13.33 -17.34
N LEU A 19 2.80 12.60 -17.00
CA LEU A 19 2.64 11.31 -16.33
C LEU A 19 2.03 11.63 -14.96
N ALA A 20 0.72 11.51 -14.85
CA ALA A 20 0.11 11.24 -13.57
C ALA A 20 0.71 9.90 -13.11
N SER A 21 1.54 9.98 -12.07
CA SER A 21 2.05 8.80 -11.38
C SER A 21 0.83 8.04 -10.88
N THR A 22 0.46 6.94 -11.54
CA THR A 22 -0.44 5.97 -10.91
C THR A 22 0.41 5.28 -9.85
N ALA A 23 0.55 5.93 -8.69
CA ALA A 23 0.77 5.19 -7.47
C ALA A 23 -0.42 4.24 -7.40
N THR A 24 -0.19 2.98 -7.72
CA THR A 24 -1.07 1.91 -7.26
C THR A 24 -0.78 1.77 -5.77
N ALA A 25 -1.10 2.82 -5.01
CA ALA A 25 -1.38 2.69 -3.59
C ALA A 25 -2.48 1.65 -3.55
N GLY A 26 -2.27 0.60 -2.75
CA GLY A 26 -3.30 -0.40 -2.62
C GLY A 26 -4.58 0.33 -2.26
N THR A 27 -5.66 0.02 -2.95
CA THR A 27 -6.99 0.54 -2.68
C THR A 27 -7.53 -0.23 -1.49
N CYS A 28 -7.54 0.36 -0.29
CA CYS A 28 -8.32 -0.20 0.80
C CYS A 28 -9.72 0.43 0.74
N VAL A 29 -10.72 -0.32 1.18
CA VAL A 29 -12.10 0.17 1.18
C VAL A 29 -12.15 1.43 2.06
N GLY A 30 -12.54 2.56 1.48
CA GLY A 30 -12.61 3.85 2.17
C GLY A 30 -11.52 4.86 1.81
N ASP A 31 -10.43 4.46 1.13
CA ASP A 31 -9.43 5.40 0.57
C ASP A 31 -9.87 5.81 -0.84
N ILE A 32 -10.57 6.94 -0.88
CA ILE A 32 -11.27 7.46 -2.05
C ILE A 32 -10.31 8.33 -2.89
N ASP A 33 -9.37 9.02 -2.25
CA ASP A 33 -8.41 9.89 -2.94
C ASP A 33 -7.08 9.19 -3.32
N GLY A 34 -6.87 7.98 -2.82
CA GLY A 34 -5.76 7.09 -3.17
C GLY A 34 -4.44 7.49 -2.52
N ASP A 35 -4.46 8.20 -1.39
CA ASP A 35 -3.25 8.65 -0.69
C ASP A 35 -2.65 7.59 0.23
N GLY A 36 -3.34 6.47 0.44
CA GLY A 36 -2.91 5.36 1.28
C GLY A 36 -3.32 5.47 2.75
N ASP A 37 -4.16 6.44 3.12
CA ASP A 37 -4.77 6.58 4.43
C ASP A 37 -6.29 6.78 4.28
N VAL A 38 -7.11 6.09 5.07
CA VAL A 38 -8.55 6.42 5.20
C VAL A 38 -8.70 7.48 6.28
N GLY A 39 -8.98 8.70 5.88
CA GLY A 39 -8.96 9.84 6.78
C GLY A 39 -10.02 10.89 6.51
N PHE A 40 -9.70 12.11 6.95
CA PHE A 40 -10.63 13.23 6.85
C PHE A 40 -10.90 13.63 5.39
N SER A 41 -9.94 13.42 4.49
CA SER A 41 -10.08 13.71 3.06
C SER A 41 -11.14 12.80 2.42
N ASP A 42 -11.13 11.51 2.75
CA ASP A 42 -12.11 10.53 2.28
C ASP A 42 -13.49 10.78 2.89
N LEU A 43 -13.54 11.11 4.17
CA LEU A 43 -14.79 11.49 4.83
C LEU A 43 -15.43 12.71 4.16
N LEU A 44 -14.63 13.72 3.81
CA LEU A 44 -15.12 14.87 3.07
C LEU A 44 -15.61 14.48 1.69
N SER A 45 -14.95 13.52 1.03
CA SER A 45 -15.39 12.99 -0.27
C SER A 45 -16.80 12.39 -0.17
N VAL A 46 -17.09 11.58 0.85
CA VAL A 46 -18.44 11.03 1.11
C VAL A 46 -19.46 12.14 1.39
N ILE A 47 -19.15 13.06 2.29
CA ILE A 47 -20.10 14.15 2.65
C ILE A 47 -20.37 15.07 1.45
N SER A 48 -19.38 15.29 0.59
CA SER A 48 -19.51 16.15 -0.59
C SER A 48 -20.35 15.52 -1.70
N ALA A 49 -20.39 14.19 -1.77
CA ALA A 49 -21.08 13.43 -2.80
C ALA A 49 -22.48 12.95 -2.35
N TRP A 50 -22.93 13.34 -1.16
CA TRP A 50 -24.16 12.84 -0.53
C TRP A 50 -25.39 12.89 -1.43
N GLY A 51 -26.07 11.76 -1.55
CA GLY A 51 -27.26 11.57 -2.37
C GLY A 51 -27.05 10.59 -3.53
N PRO A 52 -28.01 10.55 -4.47
CA PRO A 52 -27.99 9.57 -5.56
C PRO A 52 -26.84 9.80 -6.52
N CYS A 53 -26.29 8.70 -7.03
CA CYS A 53 -25.23 8.72 -8.04
C CYS A 53 -25.78 8.55 -9.45
N ASP A 54 -25.36 9.43 -10.36
CA ASP A 54 -25.63 9.31 -11.80
C ASP A 54 -24.61 8.38 -12.50
N GLY A 55 -24.31 7.22 -11.91
CA GLY A 55 -23.35 6.24 -12.43
C GLY A 55 -22.29 5.82 -11.41
N ALA A 56 -21.05 5.61 -11.88
CA ALA A 56 -19.94 5.25 -11.01
C ALA A 56 -19.47 6.47 -10.20
N CYS A 57 -19.70 6.44 -8.91
CA CYS A 57 -19.24 7.45 -7.96
C CYS A 57 -18.24 6.80 -7.00
N PRO A 58 -17.02 7.35 -6.86
CA PRO A 58 -15.99 6.77 -5.98
C PRO A 58 -16.38 6.68 -4.50
N ALA A 59 -17.36 7.49 -4.07
CA ALA A 59 -17.85 7.53 -2.70
C ALA A 59 -19.03 6.58 -2.42
N ASP A 60 -19.56 5.87 -3.43
CA ASP A 60 -20.49 4.75 -3.25
C ASP A 60 -19.66 3.47 -3.09
N LEU A 61 -19.47 3.11 -1.82
CA LEU A 61 -18.58 2.06 -1.37
C LEU A 61 -19.31 0.72 -1.21
N ASP A 62 -20.64 0.73 -1.05
CA ASP A 62 -21.46 -0.48 -0.96
C ASP A 62 -22.17 -0.87 -2.26
N GLY A 63 -22.14 0.01 -3.26
CA GLY A 63 -22.57 -0.23 -4.64
C GLY A 63 -24.08 -0.15 -4.84
N ASP A 64 -24.79 0.57 -3.98
CA ASP A 64 -26.24 0.71 -4.03
C ASP A 64 -26.74 1.89 -4.91
N LEU A 65 -25.81 2.64 -5.51
CA LEU A 65 -26.02 3.84 -6.32
C LEU A 65 -26.49 5.08 -5.54
N GLU A 66 -26.28 5.11 -4.23
CA GLU A 66 -26.54 6.27 -3.36
C GLU A 66 -25.39 6.48 -2.37
N VAL A 67 -24.75 7.66 -2.39
CA VAL A 67 -23.80 8.01 -1.32
C VAL A 67 -24.58 8.45 -0.10
N GLY A 68 -24.51 7.65 0.95
CA GLY A 68 -25.30 7.88 2.15
C GLY A 68 -24.63 7.38 3.43
N PHE A 69 -25.48 6.92 4.34
CA PHE A 69 -25.03 6.51 5.65
C PHE A 69 -24.22 5.20 5.61
N GLY A 70 -24.49 4.32 4.64
CA GLY A 70 -23.74 3.08 4.44
C GLY A 70 -22.27 3.35 4.12
N ASP A 71 -22.01 4.26 3.18
CA ASP A 71 -20.65 4.66 2.78
C ASP A 71 -19.93 5.41 3.88
N LEU A 72 -20.64 6.29 4.58
CA LEU A 72 -20.10 6.99 5.74
C LEU A 72 -19.60 6.01 6.80
N LEU A 73 -20.40 5.00 7.13
CA LEU A 73 -19.99 3.96 8.08
C LEU A 73 -18.80 3.17 7.56
N THR A 74 -18.71 2.94 6.25
CA THR A 74 -17.59 2.24 5.62
C THR A 74 -16.28 3.01 5.80
N VAL A 75 -16.26 4.32 5.55
CA VAL A 75 -15.07 5.18 5.80
C VAL A 75 -14.70 5.20 7.29
N LEU A 76 -15.67 5.38 8.18
CA LEU A 76 -15.41 5.42 9.63
C LEU A 76 -14.92 4.08 10.17
N ALA A 77 -15.36 2.97 9.59
CA ALA A 77 -14.91 1.63 9.98
C ALA A 77 -13.48 1.32 9.51
N ALA A 78 -13.03 1.94 8.42
CA ALA A 78 -11.70 1.76 7.85
C ALA A 78 -10.68 2.83 8.29
N TRP A 79 -11.04 3.73 9.22
CA TRP A 79 -10.25 4.90 9.60
C TRP A 79 -8.82 4.57 10.02
N GLY A 80 -7.85 5.29 9.44
CA GLY A 80 -6.42 5.11 9.65
C GLY A 80 -5.72 4.64 8.37
N PRO A 81 -4.44 4.24 8.46
CA PRO A 81 -3.67 3.84 7.30
C PRO A 81 -4.31 2.69 6.53
N CYS A 82 -4.32 2.80 5.19
CA CYS A 82 -4.55 1.66 4.34
C CYS A 82 -3.34 0.74 4.43
N ASP A 83 -3.34 -0.12 5.44
CA ASP A 83 -2.37 -1.21 5.57
C ASP A 83 -2.63 -2.28 4.50
N ILE A 84 -2.18 -1.98 3.28
CA ILE A 84 -2.00 -2.95 2.20
C ILE A 84 -0.56 -2.94 1.78
N GLY A 85 0.24 -3.34 2.76
CA GLY A 85 1.64 -3.61 2.58
C GLY A 85 2.11 -4.57 3.65
N VAL A 86 1.73 -5.85 3.55
CA VAL A 86 2.79 -6.86 3.68
C VAL A 86 3.73 -6.58 2.51
N THR A 87 4.57 -5.57 2.66
CA THR A 87 5.73 -5.43 1.80
C THR A 87 6.51 -6.70 2.08
N ASN A 88 6.86 -7.45 1.03
CA ASN A 88 7.84 -8.51 1.15
C ASN A 88 9.20 -7.83 1.39
N THR A 89 9.32 -7.19 2.54
CA THR A 89 10.54 -6.59 3.02
C THR A 89 11.32 -7.73 3.62
N HIS A 90 12.46 -7.99 3.01
CA HIS A 90 13.41 -8.96 3.50
C HIS A 90 14.02 -8.43 4.80
N LEU A 91 13.36 -8.70 5.93
CA LEU A 91 13.74 -8.18 7.25
C LEU A 91 14.86 -9.00 7.93
N ALA A 92 15.08 -10.23 7.47
CA ALA A 92 16.04 -11.16 8.06
C ALA A 92 17.14 -11.54 7.06
N GLY A 93 18.38 -11.54 7.51
CA GLY A 93 19.53 -11.83 6.65
C GLY A 93 20.83 -12.03 7.42
N ASN A 94 21.94 -12.20 6.69
CA ASN A 94 23.27 -12.22 7.32
C ASN A 94 23.74 -10.79 7.56
N PRO A 95 24.38 -10.50 8.71
CA PRO A 95 24.92 -9.17 8.97
C PRO A 95 26.18 -8.91 8.12
N LEU A 96 26.27 -7.69 7.57
CA LEU A 96 27.42 -7.17 6.84
C LEU A 96 28.12 -6.06 7.65
N ALA A 97 29.43 -5.93 7.49
CA ALA A 97 30.21 -4.89 8.19
C ALA A 97 30.01 -3.48 7.61
N VAL A 98 29.39 -3.36 6.43
CA VAL A 98 29.21 -2.10 5.69
C VAL A 98 27.81 -2.04 5.10
N TYR A 99 27.32 -0.83 4.82
CA TYR A 99 26.03 -0.58 4.16
C TYR A 99 25.89 -1.47 2.90
N PRO A 100 24.78 -2.22 2.72
CA PRO A 100 23.48 -2.08 3.40
C PRO A 100 23.35 -2.78 4.77
N PHE A 101 24.45 -3.22 5.39
CA PHE A 101 24.54 -3.87 6.71
C PHE A 101 23.83 -5.23 6.85
N VAL A 102 23.02 -5.63 5.88
CA VAL A 102 22.37 -6.95 5.80
C VAL A 102 22.32 -7.45 4.36
N GLU A 103 22.51 -8.75 4.16
CA GLU A 103 22.15 -9.47 2.93
C GLU A 103 21.00 -10.45 3.19
N PHE A 104 19.98 -10.46 2.33
CA PHE A 104 18.81 -11.34 2.50
C PHE A 104 19.15 -12.82 2.31
N VAL A 105 18.60 -13.68 3.18
CA VAL A 105 18.69 -15.13 3.06
C VAL A 105 17.30 -15.75 3.08
N ARG A 106 17.03 -16.68 2.15
CA ARG A 106 15.69 -17.32 2.00
C ARG A 106 15.34 -18.31 3.11
N ALA A 107 16.32 -18.82 3.85
CA ALA A 107 16.11 -19.80 4.90
C ALA A 107 17.27 -19.81 5.89
N PHE A 108 16.96 -19.99 7.17
CA PHE A 108 17.93 -20.21 8.24
C PHE A 108 17.85 -21.66 8.71
N PRO A 109 18.97 -22.40 8.75
CA PRO A 109 19.04 -23.69 9.43
C PRO A 109 18.60 -23.62 10.89
N ALA A 110 18.02 -24.70 11.40
CA ALA A 110 17.65 -24.79 12.81
C ALA A 110 18.90 -24.64 13.70
N GLY A 111 18.86 -23.68 14.64
CA GLY A 111 19.96 -23.39 15.55
C GLY A 111 20.84 -22.21 15.13
N ASP A 112 20.65 -21.64 13.94
CA ASP A 112 21.37 -20.46 13.49
C ASP A 112 20.79 -19.17 14.12
N ILE A 113 21.65 -18.16 14.24
CA ILE A 113 21.25 -16.83 14.70
C ILE A 113 20.66 -16.06 13.52
N ILE A 114 19.46 -15.52 13.72
CA ILE A 114 18.81 -14.61 12.78
C ILE A 114 19.13 -13.17 13.19
N ALA A 115 19.65 -12.37 12.28
CA ALA A 115 19.85 -10.93 12.48
C ALA A 115 18.74 -10.13 11.77
N ILE A 116 18.33 -9.04 12.41
CA ILE A 116 17.38 -8.05 11.87
C ILE A 116 18.11 -6.70 11.85
N ALA A 117 18.00 -5.95 10.75
CA ALA A 117 18.49 -4.58 10.67
C ALA A 117 17.35 -3.61 10.37
N ILE A 118 17.39 -2.47 11.05
CA ILE A 118 16.47 -1.36 10.85
C ILE A 118 17.33 -0.20 10.36
N ASP A 119 17.01 0.36 9.19
CA ASP A 119 17.66 1.57 8.66
C ASP A 119 16.90 2.81 9.17
N PRO A 120 17.43 3.55 10.16
CA PRO A 120 16.77 4.73 10.69
C PRO A 120 16.76 5.91 9.71
N GLY A 121 17.63 5.89 8.68
CA GLY A 121 17.64 6.92 7.64
C GLY A 121 16.49 6.75 6.65
N ALA A 122 16.04 5.51 6.44
CA ALA A 122 14.88 5.20 5.61
C ALA A 122 13.55 5.54 6.32
N ASN A 123 13.48 5.36 7.64
CA ASN A 123 12.29 5.61 8.45
C ASN A 123 12.63 6.41 9.72
N PRO A 124 12.97 7.71 9.59
CA PRO A 124 13.39 8.51 10.73
C PRO A 124 12.24 8.72 11.71
N GLY A 125 12.43 8.29 12.96
CA GLY A 125 11.44 8.47 14.04
C GLY A 125 10.30 7.44 14.04
N ALA A 126 10.37 6.42 13.20
CA ALA A 126 9.39 5.32 13.23
C ALA A 126 9.60 4.42 14.45
N GLU A 127 8.51 4.10 15.14
CA GLU A 127 8.45 3.04 16.15
C GLU A 127 7.85 1.79 15.50
N ALA A 128 8.46 0.63 15.73
CA ALA A 128 7.99 -0.63 15.18
C ALA A 128 8.16 -1.76 16.20
N ASP A 129 7.12 -2.60 16.31
CA ASP A 129 7.18 -3.85 17.04
C ASP A 129 7.65 -4.99 16.12
N VAL A 130 8.44 -5.92 16.67
CA VAL A 130 8.89 -7.12 15.95
C VAL A 130 8.26 -8.36 16.57
N TYR A 131 7.52 -9.11 15.75
CA TYR A 131 6.84 -10.34 16.16
C TYR A 131 7.39 -11.55 15.39
N ILE A 132 7.66 -12.64 16.10
CA ILE A 132 8.04 -13.94 15.52
C ILE A 132 6.83 -14.87 15.66
N THR A 133 6.32 -15.36 14.54
CA THR A 133 5.13 -16.24 14.50
C THR A 133 5.44 -17.53 13.75
N THR A 134 4.56 -18.53 13.91
CA THR A 134 4.56 -19.68 13.00
C THR A 134 4.16 -19.23 11.60
N ALA A 135 4.77 -19.82 10.57
CA ALA A 135 4.44 -19.49 9.18
C ALA A 135 2.94 -19.68 8.92
N ARG A 136 2.34 -18.69 8.24
CA ARG A 136 0.94 -18.68 7.80
C ARG A 136 0.87 -18.32 6.32
N THR A 137 -0.12 -18.85 5.61
CA THR A 137 -0.37 -18.48 4.21
C THR A 137 -0.96 -17.06 4.12
N ALA A 138 -1.01 -16.51 2.91
CA ALA A 138 -1.62 -15.20 2.68
C ALA A 138 -3.10 -15.19 3.07
N GLU A 139 -3.83 -16.26 2.75
CA GLU A 139 -5.25 -16.42 3.09
C GLU A 139 -5.46 -16.54 4.61
N GLU A 140 -4.56 -17.25 5.30
CA GLU A 140 -4.60 -17.36 6.75
C GLU A 140 -4.40 -16.00 7.41
N TRP A 141 -3.46 -15.17 6.94
CA TRP A 141 -3.29 -13.81 7.42
C TRP A 141 -4.52 -12.94 7.18
N GLN A 142 -5.11 -13.01 5.98
CA GLN A 142 -6.33 -12.27 5.66
C GLN A 142 -7.51 -12.66 6.55
N SER A 143 -7.64 -13.95 6.87
CA SER A 143 -8.76 -14.45 7.68
C SER A 143 -8.63 -14.18 9.18
N ALA A 144 -7.41 -14.01 9.70
CA ALA A 144 -7.18 -13.72 11.11
C ALA A 144 -5.88 -12.90 11.29
N PRO A 145 -5.93 -11.58 11.11
CA PRO A 145 -4.74 -10.71 11.13
C PRO A 145 -4.17 -10.50 12.54
N ALA A 146 -4.94 -10.81 13.59
CA ALA A 146 -4.52 -10.59 14.96
C ALA A 146 -3.31 -11.46 15.35
N LEU A 147 -2.33 -10.82 16.00
CA LEU A 147 -1.20 -11.48 16.64
C LEU A 147 -1.56 -11.78 18.10
N VAL A 148 -1.42 -13.04 18.52
CA VAL A 148 -1.61 -13.43 19.91
C VAL A 148 -0.24 -13.51 20.58
N ASP A 149 0.00 -12.69 21.59
CA ASP A 149 1.22 -12.79 22.39
C ASP A 149 1.22 -14.11 23.19
N VAL A 150 2.17 -14.98 22.86
CA VAL A 150 2.32 -16.29 23.50
C VAL A 150 2.99 -16.24 24.89
N ARG A 151 3.45 -15.07 25.34
CA ARG A 151 4.15 -14.90 26.63
C ARG A 151 3.22 -14.85 27.85
N GLY A 152 1.91 -14.76 27.67
CA GLY A 152 0.93 -15.02 28.73
C GLY A 152 0.91 -14.07 29.94
N ALA A 153 1.54 -12.89 29.91
CA ALA A 153 1.39 -11.79 30.88
C ALA A 153 2.10 -10.50 30.41
N PRO A 154 1.70 -9.29 30.89
CA PRO A 154 2.42 -8.04 30.61
C PRO A 154 3.82 -8.04 31.24
N GLN A 155 4.78 -7.47 30.52
CA GLN A 155 6.17 -7.26 30.94
C GLN A 155 6.25 -6.05 31.87
#